data_AF-A0AAP5I0L6-F1
#
_entry.id   AF-A0AAP5I0L6-F1
#
_cell.length_a   1.000
_cell.length_b   1.000
_cell.length_c   1.000
_cell.angle_alpha   90.00
_cell.angle_beta   90.00
_cell.angle_gamma   90.00
#
_symmetry.space_group_name_H-M   'P 1'
#
loop_
_entity.id
_entity.type
_entity.pdbx_description
1 polymer ?
#
loop_
_entity_poly.entity_id
_entity_poly.type
_entity_poly.pdbx_seq_one_letter_code
_entity_poly.pdbx_strand_id
1 'polypeptide(L)'
;MIQSQGIRNPSLTLYAFHLRTDISQGPEQTTAEASQLWEQLGSLGQTLHIHELQNLRQKLICYENGQYQPTAEDKLYPKQLTLLQPGSEGIDFQLHNQGQLELKGFLCPFRLHDTYAIDLTLFYEDTIDLVQLHQFNPQGILLPEKLGASLGQTLLLYAEPLESLDDYQVLADTCMAQLFPQMTLPELVATGSLLGNPVFEYDNLEIFPTEQYHILVWFKCKNVDQDNIDAVSQLLLYLFSYRHKILYAYHQSRWCDRQAKQIYSTLERYVNNFEAICKTPDRLQQFKKLLNELPQLALKYARYLRDLQDHETTITINTENYISQLEKLGTPPGNDLAFLQQFLDRANNKFKRQIQADRSYLEPGREFSDQLINTIRGFAAIEQIESDRQFQKELQNREAQFQKALAQQQRQWEQSLANEHQHFQTSLAQQEQERQDKLRQQDEDSQKRGSNLQLAVAFFGVGFAVSGISSQVNSKPLETILGKSQSDQLEPNSTWLSSTIALNIVDIFIHILIGIFFGSIAFILVKIYQVCQNHTSRH
;
A
#
# COMPACT_ATOMS: atom_id res chain seq x y z
N MET A 1 39.36 -31.19 -40.45
CA MET A 1 40.45 -31.16 -39.45
C MET A 1 40.37 -29.79 -38.80
N ILE A 2 40.00 -29.71 -37.53
CA ILE A 2 40.02 -28.45 -36.79
C ILE A 2 41.48 -28.27 -36.38
N GLN A 3 42.23 -27.41 -37.07
CA GLN A 3 43.50 -26.91 -36.53
C GLN A 3 43.18 -26.34 -35.14
N SER A 4 44.02 -26.62 -34.15
CA SER A 4 43.90 -26.03 -32.82
C SER A 4 43.93 -24.50 -32.96
N GLN A 5 42.74 -23.90 -33.04
CA GLN A 5 42.58 -22.46 -33.00
C GLN A 5 42.79 -22.06 -31.54
N GLY A 6 43.75 -21.16 -31.34
CA GLY A 6 44.05 -20.56 -30.06
C GLY A 6 43.96 -19.04 -30.16
N ILE A 7 44.00 -18.39 -29.01
CA ILE A 7 44.01 -16.94 -28.87
C ILE A 7 45.06 -16.55 -27.83
N ARG A 8 45.59 -15.34 -27.95
CA ARG A 8 46.61 -14.79 -27.06
C ARG A 8 46.03 -13.65 -26.25
N ASN A 9 46.55 -13.48 -25.03
CA ASN A 9 46.17 -12.39 -24.13
C ASN A 9 44.65 -12.24 -23.93
N PRO A 10 43.87 -13.34 -23.75
CA PRO A 10 42.43 -13.22 -23.57
C PRO A 10 42.10 -12.53 -22.24
N SER A 11 41.08 -11.68 -22.27
CA SER A 11 40.40 -11.16 -21.10
C SER A 11 38.88 -11.22 -21.25
N LEU A 12 38.19 -11.47 -20.14
CA LEU A 12 36.75 -11.37 -20.04
C LEU A 12 36.41 -10.32 -18.98
N THR A 13 35.86 -9.20 -19.43
CA THR A 13 35.46 -8.08 -18.59
C THR A 13 33.95 -8.09 -18.38
N LEU A 14 33.53 -7.95 -17.12
CA LEU A 14 32.16 -7.75 -16.69
C LEU A 14 31.96 -6.29 -16.28
N TYR A 15 31.17 -5.58 -17.07
CA TYR A 15 30.58 -4.30 -16.70
C TYR A 15 29.21 -4.55 -16.07
N ALA A 16 29.02 -4.25 -14.80
CA ALA A 16 27.71 -4.38 -14.17
C ALA A 16 27.27 -3.08 -13.48
N PHE A 17 25.98 -2.78 -13.57
CA PHE A 17 25.41 -1.51 -13.15
C PHE A 17 24.23 -1.73 -12.20
N HIS A 18 24.27 -1.08 -11.04
CA HIS A 18 23.27 -1.23 -9.98
C HIS A 18 22.78 0.14 -9.51
N LEU A 19 21.46 0.30 -9.40
CA LEU A 19 20.81 1.52 -8.96
C LEU A 19 21.21 1.84 -7.51
N ARG A 20 21.84 3.01 -7.31
CA ARG A 20 22.24 3.48 -5.99
C ARG A 20 21.17 4.33 -5.34
N THR A 21 20.62 5.29 -6.09
CA THR A 21 19.64 6.28 -5.58
C THR A 21 18.47 6.39 -6.52
N ASP A 22 17.28 6.57 -5.95
CA ASP A 22 16.05 6.80 -6.70
C ASP A 22 15.43 8.15 -6.28
N ILE A 23 14.82 8.86 -7.23
CA ILE A 23 14.25 10.19 -6.98
C ILE A 23 13.17 10.18 -5.89
N SER A 24 12.48 9.06 -5.68
CA SER A 24 11.44 8.93 -4.65
C SER A 24 11.97 8.97 -3.22
N GLN A 25 13.26 8.69 -3.02
CA GLN A 25 13.92 8.69 -1.69
C GLN A 25 14.63 10.03 -1.39
N GLY A 26 14.73 10.91 -2.38
CA GLY A 26 15.50 12.15 -2.29
C GLY A 26 16.99 11.98 -2.63
N PRO A 27 17.74 13.09 -2.75
CA PRO A 27 19.08 13.08 -3.34
C PRO A 27 20.17 12.43 -2.47
N GLU A 28 19.93 12.31 -1.17
CA GLU A 28 20.92 11.82 -0.19
C GLU A 28 20.66 10.39 0.28
N GLN A 29 19.51 9.80 -0.09
CA GLN A 29 19.12 8.47 0.37
C GLN A 29 19.31 7.43 -0.73
N THR A 30 20.05 6.37 -0.41
CA THR A 30 20.21 5.23 -1.30
C THR A 30 18.97 4.34 -1.26
N THR A 31 18.76 3.55 -2.32
CA THR A 31 17.74 2.50 -2.34
C THR A 31 18.03 1.46 -1.27
N ALA A 32 17.00 0.72 -0.85
CA ALA A 32 17.15 -0.34 0.17
C ALA A 32 18.10 -1.45 -0.30
N GLU A 33 18.16 -1.68 -1.61
CA GLU A 33 18.97 -2.70 -2.27
C GLU A 33 20.35 -2.18 -2.71
N ALA A 34 20.71 -0.91 -2.47
CA ALA A 34 21.91 -0.30 -3.04
C ALA A 34 23.22 -1.06 -2.74
N SER A 35 23.32 -1.71 -1.58
CA SER A 35 24.49 -2.52 -1.20
C SER A 35 24.55 -3.89 -1.87
N GLN A 36 23.46 -4.35 -2.51
CA GLN A 36 23.32 -5.72 -3.00
C GLN A 36 24.43 -6.11 -3.98
N LEU A 37 24.85 -5.21 -4.87
CA LEU A 37 25.95 -5.48 -5.80
C LEU A 37 27.23 -5.90 -5.06
N TRP A 38 27.55 -5.23 -3.94
CA TRP A 38 28.73 -5.51 -3.13
C TRP A 38 28.61 -6.82 -2.36
N GLU A 39 27.43 -7.10 -1.82
CA GLU A 39 27.16 -8.38 -1.13
C GLU A 39 27.23 -9.57 -2.10
N GLN A 40 26.75 -9.40 -3.34
CA GLN A 40 26.82 -10.43 -4.38
C GLN A 40 28.26 -10.67 -4.85
N LEU A 41 29.08 -9.62 -4.98
CA LEU A 41 30.52 -9.78 -5.26
C LEU A 41 31.27 -10.46 -4.11
N GLY A 42 30.90 -10.20 -2.85
CA GLY A 42 31.42 -10.95 -1.71
C GLY A 42 31.09 -12.44 -1.80
N SER A 43 29.84 -12.76 -2.16
CA SER A 43 29.35 -14.13 -2.34
C SER A 43 30.01 -14.83 -3.53
N LEU A 44 30.26 -14.09 -4.62
CA LEU A 44 31.05 -14.52 -5.77
C LEU A 44 32.47 -14.90 -5.33
N GLY A 45 33.12 -14.03 -4.54
CA GLY A 45 34.43 -14.30 -3.97
C GLY A 45 34.48 -15.57 -3.11
N GLN A 46 33.42 -15.85 -2.36
CA GLN A 46 33.33 -17.09 -1.59
C GLN A 46 33.23 -18.32 -2.50
N THR A 47 32.39 -18.24 -3.54
CA THR A 47 32.14 -19.35 -4.49
C THR A 47 33.37 -19.68 -5.31
N LEU A 48 34.12 -18.66 -5.72
CA LEU A 48 35.35 -18.80 -6.52
C LEU A 48 36.62 -18.90 -5.68
N HIS A 49 36.51 -18.90 -4.36
CA HIS A 49 37.64 -18.89 -3.43
C HIS A 49 38.62 -17.71 -3.64
N ILE A 50 38.11 -16.55 -4.05
CA ILE A 50 38.87 -15.31 -4.22
C ILE A 50 38.80 -14.49 -2.92
N HIS A 51 39.90 -14.45 -2.17
CA HIS A 51 39.96 -13.82 -0.84
C HIS A 51 39.72 -12.31 -0.88
N GLU A 52 40.18 -11.64 -1.92
CA GLU A 52 40.06 -10.19 -2.08
C GLU A 52 38.61 -9.75 -2.26
N LEU A 53 37.80 -10.56 -2.97
CA LEU A 53 36.38 -10.32 -3.16
C LEU A 53 35.57 -10.67 -1.90
N GLN A 54 35.94 -11.74 -1.17
CA GLN A 54 35.31 -12.07 0.13
C GLN A 54 35.42 -10.91 1.14
N ASN A 55 36.53 -10.18 1.08
CA ASN A 55 36.80 -9.03 1.95
C ASN A 55 36.52 -7.68 1.29
N LEU A 56 35.78 -7.64 0.17
CA LEU A 56 35.53 -6.42 -0.60
C LEU A 56 34.96 -5.28 0.27
N ARG A 57 34.03 -5.60 1.18
CA ARG A 57 33.42 -4.61 2.10
C ARG A 57 34.42 -3.87 2.97
N GLN A 58 35.58 -4.46 3.28
CA GLN A 58 36.62 -3.78 4.06
C GLN A 58 37.44 -2.79 3.21
N LYS A 59 37.36 -2.91 1.89
CA LYS A 59 38.11 -2.09 0.92
C LYS A 59 37.27 -0.91 0.39
N LEU A 60 35.95 -1.04 0.41
CA LEU A 60 35.02 -0.03 -0.10
C LEU A 60 34.79 1.12 0.90
N ILE A 61 34.82 2.36 0.41
CA ILE A 61 34.56 3.58 1.18
C ILE A 61 33.11 3.64 1.69
N CYS A 62 32.17 3.05 0.96
CA CYS A 62 30.76 3.01 1.34
C CYS A 62 30.45 2.02 2.47
N TYR A 63 31.48 1.50 3.16
CA TYR A 63 31.36 0.65 4.33
C TYR A 63 32.21 1.18 5.49
N GLU A 64 31.66 1.10 6.70
CA GLU A 64 32.38 1.38 7.95
C GLU A 64 32.09 0.24 8.94
N ASN A 65 33.14 -0.37 9.49
CA ASN A 65 33.03 -1.52 10.41
C ASN A 65 32.16 -2.67 9.84
N GLY A 66 32.21 -2.88 8.52
CA GLY A 66 31.45 -3.91 7.82
C GLY A 66 29.96 -3.59 7.64
N GLN A 67 29.51 -2.39 8.01
CA GLN A 67 28.14 -1.90 7.79
C GLN A 67 28.12 -0.92 6.62
N TYR A 68 27.10 -1.04 5.76
CA TYR A 68 26.92 -0.16 4.61
C TYR A 68 26.56 1.26 5.07
N GLN A 69 27.43 2.21 4.73
CA GLN A 69 27.46 3.61 5.16
C GLN A 69 27.85 4.51 3.96
N PRO A 70 26.93 4.78 3.02
CA PRO A 70 27.24 5.47 1.77
C PRO A 70 27.46 6.98 1.91
N THR A 71 27.46 7.55 3.13
CA THR A 71 27.68 8.99 3.33
C THR A 71 29.15 9.40 3.18
N ALA A 72 30.08 8.44 3.33
CA ALA A 72 31.51 8.71 3.21
C ALA A 72 31.92 9.05 1.76
N GLU A 73 31.32 8.38 0.78
CA GLU A 73 31.56 8.63 -0.65
C GLU A 73 30.98 9.98 -1.12
N ASP A 74 29.92 10.50 -0.49
CA ASP A 74 29.35 11.82 -0.84
C ASP A 74 30.34 12.97 -0.62
N LYS A 75 31.31 12.80 0.29
CA LYS A 75 32.37 13.79 0.54
C LYS A 75 33.46 13.78 -0.52
N LEU A 76 33.61 12.67 -1.24
CA LEU A 76 34.66 12.45 -2.24
C LEU A 76 34.12 12.62 -3.67
N TYR A 77 32.85 12.36 -3.90
CA TYR A 77 32.20 12.53 -5.19
C TYR A 77 32.01 14.02 -5.54
N PRO A 78 32.17 14.44 -6.82
CA PRO A 78 32.63 13.69 -7.99
C PRO A 78 34.16 13.72 -8.17
N LYS A 79 34.93 14.21 -7.19
CA LYS A 79 36.41 14.31 -7.30
C LYS A 79 37.06 12.93 -7.44
N GLN A 80 36.45 11.91 -6.86
CA GLN A 80 36.86 10.53 -6.95
C GLN A 80 35.65 9.67 -7.34
N LEU A 81 35.79 8.90 -8.42
CA LEU A 81 34.75 7.98 -8.90
C LEU A 81 34.91 6.57 -8.33
N THR A 82 36.16 6.13 -8.12
CA THR A 82 36.43 4.83 -7.49
C THR A 82 35.94 4.82 -6.05
N LEU A 83 35.33 3.71 -5.65
CA LEU A 83 34.83 3.47 -4.29
C LEU A 83 35.90 2.87 -3.37
N LEU A 84 37.16 2.84 -3.79
CA LEU A 84 38.29 2.39 -2.99
C LEU A 84 38.97 3.55 -2.25
N GLN A 85 39.72 3.22 -1.20
CA GLN A 85 40.49 4.22 -0.45
C GLN A 85 41.40 5.06 -1.37
N PRO A 86 41.64 6.35 -1.05
CA PRO A 86 42.47 7.22 -1.87
C PRO A 86 43.84 6.61 -2.20
N GLY A 87 44.21 6.62 -3.48
CA GLY A 87 45.45 6.01 -3.98
C GLY A 87 45.34 4.55 -4.42
N SER A 88 44.16 3.93 -4.31
CA SER A 88 43.88 2.61 -4.87
C SER A 88 43.03 2.75 -6.14
N GLU A 89 43.56 2.28 -7.27
CA GLU A 89 42.85 2.36 -8.56
C GLU A 89 41.97 1.14 -8.82
N GLY A 90 42.35 -0.02 -8.28
CA GLY A 90 41.60 -1.27 -8.36
C GLY A 90 42.07 -2.31 -7.36
N ILE A 91 41.53 -3.52 -7.46
CA ILE A 91 41.86 -4.67 -6.62
C ILE A 91 42.33 -5.81 -7.52
N ASP A 92 43.62 -6.14 -7.45
CA ASP A 92 44.17 -7.34 -8.05
C ASP A 92 43.80 -8.60 -7.27
N PHE A 93 43.58 -9.71 -7.96
CA PHE A 93 43.35 -11.03 -7.37
C PHE A 93 43.75 -12.15 -8.34
N GLN A 94 43.73 -13.39 -7.85
CA GLN A 94 43.98 -14.58 -8.66
C GLN A 94 42.80 -15.55 -8.55
N LEU A 95 42.42 -16.13 -9.70
CA LEU A 95 41.42 -17.18 -9.78
C LEU A 95 42.11 -18.50 -10.10
N HIS A 96 42.18 -19.35 -9.08
CA HIS A 96 42.71 -20.71 -9.18
C HIS A 96 41.58 -21.64 -9.60
N ASN A 97 41.45 -21.89 -10.90
CA ASN A 97 40.53 -22.92 -11.37
C ASN A 97 41.12 -24.32 -11.08
N GLN A 98 40.25 -25.33 -10.95
CA GLN A 98 40.70 -26.74 -10.89
C GLN A 98 41.35 -27.22 -12.20
N GLY A 99 41.44 -26.35 -13.23
CA GLY A 99 42.14 -26.54 -14.49
C GLY A 99 43.53 -25.89 -14.50
N GLN A 100 44.35 -26.23 -15.49
CA GLN A 100 45.77 -25.86 -15.59
C GLN A 100 46.05 -24.34 -15.74
N LEU A 101 45.04 -23.47 -15.85
CA LEU A 101 45.21 -22.01 -16.03
C LEU A 101 45.00 -21.25 -14.72
N GLU A 102 46.03 -20.53 -14.30
CA GLU A 102 45.97 -19.55 -13.22
C GLU A 102 45.57 -18.19 -13.82
N LEU A 103 44.29 -17.83 -13.69
CA LEU A 103 43.78 -16.56 -14.23
C LEU A 103 44.09 -15.43 -13.25
N LYS A 104 44.52 -14.30 -13.78
CA LYS A 104 44.62 -13.04 -13.02
C LYS A 104 43.28 -12.32 -13.08
N GLY A 105 43.01 -11.52 -12.06
CA GLY A 105 41.79 -10.75 -11.96
C GLY A 105 42.03 -9.33 -11.46
N PHE A 106 41.19 -8.41 -11.92
CA PHE A 106 41.23 -7.01 -11.53
C PHE A 106 39.80 -6.49 -11.35
N LEU A 107 39.53 -5.78 -10.24
CA LEU A 107 38.23 -5.18 -9.95
C LEU A 107 38.34 -3.69 -9.68
N CYS A 108 37.58 -2.89 -10.42
CA CYS A 108 37.38 -1.47 -10.17
C CYS A 108 35.92 -1.18 -9.81
N PRO A 109 35.60 -0.82 -8.56
CA PRO A 109 34.26 -0.40 -8.16
C PRO A 109 34.11 1.12 -8.30
N PHE A 110 33.01 1.57 -8.90
CA PHE A 110 32.75 2.97 -9.18
C PHE A 110 31.39 3.43 -8.65
N ARG A 111 31.31 4.73 -8.33
CA ARG A 111 30.05 5.47 -8.31
C ARG A 111 29.97 6.40 -9.52
N LEU A 112 28.99 6.14 -10.37
CA LEU A 112 28.62 6.93 -11.54
C LEU A 112 27.28 7.62 -11.25
N HIS A 113 27.32 8.80 -10.62
CA HIS A 113 26.15 9.55 -10.18
C HIS A 113 25.23 8.73 -9.24
N ASP A 114 24.06 8.34 -9.75
CA ASP A 114 22.98 7.56 -9.14
C ASP A 114 23.17 6.04 -9.32
N THR A 115 24.33 5.61 -9.79
CA THR A 115 24.62 4.21 -10.14
C THR A 115 25.92 3.75 -9.53
N TYR A 116 25.91 2.57 -8.93
CA TYR A 116 27.11 1.79 -8.69
C TYR A 116 27.47 0.99 -9.94
N ALA A 117 28.76 0.98 -10.27
CA ALA A 117 29.28 0.22 -11.40
C ALA A 117 30.50 -0.59 -10.99
N ILE A 118 30.74 -1.69 -11.68
CA ILE A 118 32.01 -2.41 -11.63
C ILE A 118 32.58 -2.61 -13.02
N ASP A 119 33.90 -2.65 -13.07
CA ASP A 119 34.69 -3.31 -14.10
C ASP A 119 35.41 -4.47 -13.41
N LEU A 120 34.98 -5.70 -13.65
CA LEU A 120 35.63 -6.92 -13.17
C LEU A 120 36.21 -7.67 -14.35
N THR A 121 37.54 -7.73 -14.44
CA THR A 121 38.24 -8.36 -15.55
C THR A 121 38.99 -9.60 -15.09
N LEU A 122 38.79 -10.73 -15.77
CA LEU A 122 39.63 -11.92 -15.68
C LEU A 122 40.50 -12.01 -16.93
N PHE A 123 41.80 -12.25 -16.77
CA PHE A 123 42.72 -12.25 -17.90
C PHE A 123 43.86 -13.27 -17.75
N TYR A 124 44.46 -13.61 -18.89
CA TYR A 124 45.65 -14.47 -18.96
C TYR A 124 46.63 -13.89 -19.98
N GLU A 125 47.90 -13.73 -19.59
CA GLU A 125 48.93 -13.04 -20.38
C GLU A 125 49.79 -14.01 -21.23
N ASP A 126 49.16 -15.03 -21.80
CA ASP A 126 49.80 -15.95 -22.74
C ASP A 126 48.74 -16.53 -23.71
N THR A 127 49.14 -17.52 -24.50
CA THR A 127 48.32 -18.22 -25.46
C THR A 127 47.52 -19.32 -24.80
N ILE A 128 46.25 -19.44 -25.16
CA ILE A 128 45.37 -20.54 -24.76
C ILE A 128 44.73 -21.20 -25.98
N ASP A 129 44.41 -22.48 -25.84
CA ASP A 129 43.49 -23.16 -26.75
C ASP A 129 42.07 -22.63 -26.53
N LEU A 130 41.27 -22.48 -27.59
CA LEU A 130 39.90 -21.96 -27.48
C LEU A 130 39.04 -22.77 -26.50
N VAL A 131 39.25 -24.08 -26.39
CA VAL A 131 38.52 -24.92 -25.44
C VAL A 131 38.74 -24.44 -24.02
N GLN A 132 39.89 -23.85 -23.68
CA GLN A 132 40.18 -23.38 -22.32
C GLN A 132 39.38 -22.12 -21.94
N LEU A 133 38.72 -21.43 -22.88
CA LEU A 133 37.90 -20.24 -22.60
C LEU A 133 36.78 -20.50 -21.58
N HIS A 134 36.24 -21.71 -21.48
CA HIS A 134 35.22 -22.04 -20.48
C HIS A 134 35.68 -21.74 -19.04
N GLN A 135 36.98 -21.68 -18.79
CA GLN A 135 37.57 -21.36 -17.48
C GLN A 135 37.41 -19.88 -17.10
N PHE A 136 37.15 -18.98 -18.05
CA PHE A 136 36.92 -17.55 -17.79
C PHE A 136 35.52 -17.27 -17.23
N ASN A 137 34.58 -18.19 -17.41
CA ASN A 137 33.23 -18.06 -16.86
C ASN A 137 32.79 -19.38 -16.20
N PRO A 138 33.48 -19.82 -15.13
CA PRO A 138 33.20 -21.10 -14.50
C PRO A 138 31.76 -21.13 -14.00
N GLN A 139 31.01 -22.17 -14.36
CA GLN A 139 29.61 -22.36 -13.96
C GLN A 139 28.64 -21.23 -14.36
N GLY A 140 29.02 -20.39 -15.34
CA GLY A 140 28.20 -19.25 -15.77
C GLY A 140 28.07 -18.16 -14.70
N ILE A 141 29.07 -18.03 -13.82
CA ILE A 141 28.96 -17.17 -12.63
C ILE A 141 28.91 -15.67 -12.94
N LEU A 142 29.36 -15.26 -14.13
CA LEU A 142 29.29 -13.88 -14.60
C LEU A 142 27.98 -13.57 -15.33
N LEU A 143 27.01 -14.50 -15.35
CA LEU A 143 25.71 -14.29 -15.99
C LEU A 143 24.76 -13.43 -15.12
N PRO A 144 23.79 -12.71 -15.73
CA PRO A 144 23.00 -11.69 -15.06
C PRO A 144 22.21 -12.22 -13.85
N GLU A 145 21.69 -13.45 -13.94
CA GLU A 145 20.92 -14.11 -12.88
C GLU A 145 21.76 -14.47 -11.64
N LYS A 146 23.10 -14.44 -11.75
CA LYS A 146 24.01 -14.74 -10.64
C LYS A 146 24.40 -13.49 -9.87
N LEU A 147 24.72 -12.40 -10.57
CA LEU A 147 25.13 -11.15 -9.93
C LEU A 147 23.92 -10.30 -9.49
N GLY A 148 22.83 -10.31 -10.26
CA GLY A 148 21.61 -9.56 -9.93
C GLY A 148 21.80 -8.04 -9.92
N ALA A 149 22.63 -7.50 -10.80
CA ALA A 149 22.78 -6.06 -10.97
C ALA A 149 21.46 -5.44 -11.47
N SER A 150 20.95 -4.41 -10.78
CA SER A 150 19.56 -3.97 -10.98
C SER A 150 19.32 -3.19 -12.27
N LEU A 151 20.35 -2.58 -12.87
CA LEU A 151 20.22 -1.90 -14.16
C LEU A 151 20.59 -2.81 -15.34
N GLY A 152 21.49 -3.77 -15.11
CA GLY A 152 21.95 -4.71 -16.13
C GLY A 152 23.47 -4.83 -16.17
N GLN A 153 23.97 -5.60 -17.14
CA GLN A 153 25.40 -5.87 -17.29
C GLN A 153 25.81 -6.16 -18.74
N THR A 154 27.10 -6.11 -19.02
CA THR A 154 27.70 -6.41 -20.31
C THR A 154 28.99 -7.17 -20.12
N LEU A 155 29.17 -8.24 -20.91
CA LEU A 155 30.43 -8.97 -20.98
C LEU A 155 31.20 -8.54 -22.22
N LEU A 156 32.51 -8.35 -22.09
CA LEU A 156 33.42 -8.05 -23.19
C LEU A 156 34.54 -9.08 -23.17
N LEU A 157 34.58 -9.95 -24.17
CA LEU A 157 35.74 -10.77 -24.48
C LEU A 157 36.70 -9.95 -25.34
N TYR A 158 37.92 -9.78 -24.89
CA TYR A 158 39.02 -9.21 -25.67
C TYR A 158 40.11 -10.25 -25.86
N ALA A 159 40.65 -10.38 -27.07
CA ALA A 159 41.75 -11.30 -27.33
C ALA A 159 42.52 -10.96 -28.61
N GLU A 160 43.73 -11.50 -28.74
CA GLU A 160 44.55 -11.46 -29.96
C GLU A 160 44.44 -12.78 -30.72
N PRO A 161 43.91 -12.79 -31.96
CA PRO A 161 43.95 -13.97 -32.82
C PRO A 161 45.39 -14.40 -33.11
N LEU A 162 45.66 -15.71 -33.13
CA LEU A 162 47.00 -16.23 -33.46
C LEU A 162 47.34 -16.10 -34.95
N GLU A 163 46.33 -16.23 -35.81
CA GLU A 163 46.46 -16.17 -37.26
C GLU A 163 45.50 -15.12 -37.82
N SER A 164 45.89 -14.52 -38.95
CA SER A 164 44.98 -13.65 -39.69
C SER A 164 43.92 -14.51 -40.37
N LEU A 165 42.65 -14.21 -40.09
CA LEU A 165 41.52 -14.91 -40.69
C LEU A 165 40.84 -14.02 -41.74
N ASP A 166 40.30 -14.66 -42.78
CA ASP A 166 39.44 -13.98 -43.76
C ASP A 166 38.08 -13.61 -43.14
N ASP A 167 37.62 -14.42 -42.18
CA ASP A 167 36.38 -14.21 -41.45
C ASP A 167 36.59 -14.45 -39.95
N TYR A 168 36.62 -13.35 -39.18
CA TYR A 168 36.74 -13.39 -37.73
C TYR A 168 35.42 -13.73 -37.02
N GLN A 169 34.28 -13.73 -37.73
CA GLN A 169 32.99 -14.08 -37.13
C GLN A 169 32.97 -15.53 -36.66
N VAL A 170 33.52 -16.45 -37.47
CA VAL A 170 33.62 -17.88 -37.10
C VAL A 170 34.42 -18.06 -35.81
N LEU A 171 35.48 -17.26 -35.62
CA LEU A 171 36.26 -17.28 -34.39
C LEU A 171 35.44 -16.72 -33.22
N ALA A 172 34.72 -15.61 -33.40
CA ALA A 172 33.86 -15.02 -32.38
C ALA A 172 32.75 -16.00 -31.94
N ASP A 173 32.06 -16.64 -32.90
CA ASP A 173 31.02 -17.64 -32.63
C ASP A 173 31.59 -18.85 -31.88
N THR A 174 32.80 -19.28 -32.22
CA THR A 174 33.50 -20.36 -31.52
C THR A 174 33.85 -19.95 -30.08
N CYS A 175 34.38 -18.73 -29.88
CA CYS A 175 34.65 -18.20 -28.54
C CYS A 175 33.38 -18.16 -27.68
N MET A 176 32.26 -17.70 -28.25
CA MET A 176 30.96 -17.67 -27.57
C MET A 176 30.51 -19.08 -27.14
N ALA A 177 30.62 -20.07 -28.03
CA ALA A 177 30.28 -21.45 -27.70
C ALA A 177 31.15 -22.04 -26.58
N GLN A 178 32.43 -21.67 -26.51
CA GLN A 178 33.34 -22.14 -25.45
C GLN A 178 33.13 -21.40 -24.12
N LEU A 179 32.81 -20.11 -24.14
CA LEU A 179 32.53 -19.32 -22.93
C LEU A 179 31.22 -19.73 -22.26
N PHE A 180 30.22 -20.16 -23.04
CA PHE A 180 28.86 -20.45 -22.55
C PHE A 180 28.34 -21.83 -23.01
N PRO A 181 29.01 -22.94 -22.65
CA PRO A 181 28.75 -24.26 -23.23
C PRO A 181 27.39 -24.88 -22.85
N GLN A 182 26.70 -24.33 -21.84
CA GLN A 182 25.43 -24.85 -21.31
C GLN A 182 24.25 -23.87 -21.50
N MET A 183 24.45 -22.80 -22.28
CA MET A 183 23.47 -21.75 -22.49
C MET A 183 22.99 -21.73 -23.93
N THR A 184 21.73 -21.33 -24.14
CA THR A 184 21.30 -20.87 -25.46
C THR A 184 22.04 -19.59 -25.77
N LEU A 185 22.94 -19.63 -26.76
CA LEU A 185 23.77 -18.47 -27.11
C LEU A 185 22.88 -17.32 -27.63
N PRO A 186 23.14 -16.06 -27.20
CA PRO A 186 22.54 -14.90 -27.83
C PRO A 186 22.95 -14.84 -29.31
N GLU A 187 22.08 -14.29 -30.14
CA GLU A 187 22.33 -14.15 -31.57
C GLU A 187 23.32 -13.02 -31.84
N LEU A 188 24.12 -13.15 -32.90
CA LEU A 188 24.91 -12.04 -33.42
C LEU A 188 23.94 -11.00 -34.02
N VAL A 189 23.86 -9.83 -33.39
CA VAL A 189 22.93 -8.77 -33.80
C VAL A 189 23.61 -7.70 -34.66
N ALA A 190 24.91 -7.50 -34.47
CA ALA A 190 25.66 -6.50 -35.21
C ALA A 190 27.19 -6.75 -35.18
N THR A 191 27.88 -6.11 -36.12
CA THR A 191 29.34 -6.10 -36.22
C THR A 191 29.83 -4.67 -36.42
N GLY A 192 31.07 -4.40 -36.05
CA GLY A 192 31.72 -3.11 -36.30
C GLY A 192 33.21 -3.18 -36.05
N SER A 193 33.83 -2.04 -35.78
CA SER A 193 35.23 -1.98 -35.41
C SER A 193 35.54 -0.91 -34.37
N LEU A 194 36.49 -1.22 -33.49
CA LEU A 194 37.08 -0.29 -32.54
C LEU A 194 38.61 -0.30 -32.74
N LEU A 195 39.20 0.88 -32.89
CA LEU A 195 40.61 1.12 -33.18
C LEU A 195 41.10 0.32 -34.40
N GLY A 196 40.24 0.19 -35.41
CA GLY A 196 40.52 -0.57 -36.64
C GLY A 196 40.51 -2.10 -36.47
N ASN A 197 40.02 -2.60 -35.34
CA ASN A 197 39.91 -4.01 -34.97
C ASN A 197 38.45 -4.47 -34.90
N PRO A 198 38.10 -5.68 -35.37
CA PRO A 198 36.71 -6.13 -35.47
C PRO A 198 36.05 -6.37 -34.11
N VAL A 199 34.79 -6.00 -34.01
CA VAL A 199 33.91 -6.21 -32.85
C VAL A 199 32.62 -6.89 -33.30
N PHE A 200 32.16 -7.84 -32.50
CA PHE A 200 30.93 -8.60 -32.71
C PHE A 200 30.01 -8.42 -31.50
N GLU A 201 28.77 -7.96 -31.71
CA GLU A 201 27.76 -7.79 -30.67
C GLU A 201 26.76 -8.93 -30.70
N TYR A 202 26.67 -9.65 -29.58
CA TYR A 202 25.67 -10.68 -29.33
C TYR A 202 24.69 -10.18 -28.29
N ASP A 203 23.39 -10.21 -28.62
CA ASP A 203 22.33 -9.72 -27.75
C ASP A 203 21.07 -10.60 -27.89
N ASN A 204 20.44 -10.96 -26.78
CA ASN A 204 19.15 -11.67 -26.81
C ASN A 204 17.93 -10.74 -26.87
N LEU A 205 18.18 -9.43 -26.95
CA LEU A 205 17.23 -8.33 -27.08
C LEU A 205 16.27 -8.17 -25.90
N GLU A 206 16.46 -8.90 -24.81
CA GLU A 206 15.68 -8.79 -23.59
C GLU A 206 15.89 -7.44 -22.91
N ILE A 207 14.85 -6.97 -22.22
CA ILE A 207 14.86 -5.68 -21.53
C ILE A 207 14.89 -5.83 -20.02
N PHE A 208 14.64 -7.04 -19.49
CA PHE A 208 14.67 -7.29 -18.07
C PHE A 208 16.12 -7.56 -17.62
N PRO A 209 16.69 -6.81 -16.67
CA PRO A 209 18.12 -6.87 -16.36
C PRO A 209 18.68 -8.27 -16.06
N THR A 210 17.92 -9.14 -15.39
CA THR A 210 18.36 -10.50 -15.04
C THR A 210 18.19 -11.52 -16.17
N GLU A 211 17.51 -11.15 -17.25
CA GLU A 211 17.31 -11.99 -18.44
C GLU A 211 18.14 -11.48 -19.64
N GLN A 212 18.81 -10.34 -19.49
CA GLN A 212 19.52 -9.68 -20.58
C GLN A 212 20.94 -10.21 -20.75
N TYR A 213 21.21 -10.79 -21.90
CA TYR A 213 22.57 -11.15 -22.32
C TYR A 213 23.03 -10.14 -23.36
N HIS A 214 23.98 -9.29 -22.99
CA HIS A 214 24.66 -8.37 -23.91
C HIS A 214 26.16 -8.64 -23.84
N ILE A 215 26.72 -9.16 -24.92
CA ILE A 215 28.08 -9.70 -24.97
C ILE A 215 28.79 -9.16 -26.21
N LEU A 216 29.99 -8.64 -26.02
CA LEU A 216 30.86 -8.20 -27.10
C LEU A 216 32.08 -9.12 -27.22
N VAL A 217 32.49 -9.39 -28.44
CA VAL A 217 33.78 -10.02 -28.75
C VAL A 217 34.61 -9.03 -29.56
N TRP A 218 35.76 -8.60 -29.03
CA TRP A 218 36.66 -7.63 -29.65
C TRP A 218 38.04 -8.23 -29.88
N PHE A 219 38.44 -8.38 -31.15
CA PHE A 219 39.72 -9.00 -31.48
C PHE A 219 40.79 -7.99 -31.87
N LYS A 220 41.90 -7.93 -31.13
CA LYS A 220 43.06 -7.12 -31.49
C LYS A 220 43.86 -7.79 -32.61
N CYS A 221 43.51 -7.44 -33.84
CA CYS A 221 44.16 -7.92 -35.07
C CYS A 221 45.31 -7.01 -35.53
N LYS A 222 45.30 -5.74 -35.10
CA LYS A 222 46.32 -4.74 -35.39
C LYS A 222 46.95 -4.26 -34.10
N ASN A 223 48.22 -3.88 -34.19
CA ASN A 223 48.89 -3.29 -33.04
C ASN A 223 48.29 -1.91 -32.75
N VAL A 224 47.83 -1.72 -31.52
CA VAL A 224 47.19 -0.51 -31.04
C VAL A 224 47.81 -0.15 -29.70
N ASP A 225 48.05 1.14 -29.50
CA ASP A 225 48.60 1.66 -28.26
C ASP A 225 47.68 1.35 -27.06
N GLN A 226 48.27 0.97 -25.93
CA GLN A 226 47.52 0.64 -24.72
C GLN A 226 46.71 1.84 -24.22
N ASP A 227 47.23 3.07 -24.31
CA ASP A 227 46.52 4.28 -23.88
C ASP A 227 45.21 4.47 -24.67
N ASN A 228 45.19 4.07 -25.95
CA ASN A 228 43.98 4.13 -26.76
C ASN A 228 42.97 3.04 -26.37
N ILE A 229 43.45 1.84 -26.01
CA ILE A 229 42.59 0.76 -25.50
C ILE A 229 41.96 1.20 -24.19
N ASP A 230 42.74 1.76 -23.27
CA ASP A 230 42.27 2.23 -21.97
C ASP A 230 41.25 3.38 -22.12
N ALA A 231 41.50 4.32 -23.04
CA ALA A 231 40.56 5.39 -23.37
C ALA A 231 39.24 4.83 -23.92
N VAL A 232 39.28 3.83 -24.80
CA VAL A 232 38.08 3.15 -25.32
C VAL A 232 37.34 2.43 -24.19
N SER A 233 38.03 1.67 -23.35
CA SER A 233 37.44 0.95 -22.20
C SER A 233 36.72 1.91 -21.25
N GLN A 234 37.31 3.07 -20.96
CA GLN A 234 36.66 4.10 -20.14
C GLN A 234 35.37 4.63 -20.80
N LEU A 235 35.39 4.91 -22.11
CA LEU A 235 34.20 5.35 -22.84
C LEU A 235 33.12 4.27 -22.86
N LEU A 236 33.50 2.99 -23.02
CA LEU A 236 32.59 1.86 -23.00
C LEU A 236 31.88 1.70 -21.65
N LEU A 237 32.59 1.88 -20.52
CA LEU A 237 31.98 1.86 -19.18
C LEU A 237 30.79 2.84 -19.08
N TYR A 238 30.98 4.09 -19.51
CA TYR A 238 29.91 5.10 -19.50
C TYR A 238 28.81 4.76 -20.50
N LEU A 239 29.18 4.37 -21.72
CA LEU A 239 28.24 4.06 -22.79
C LEU A 239 27.31 2.90 -22.39
N PHE A 240 27.86 1.83 -21.81
CA PHE A 240 27.06 0.73 -21.28
C PHE A 240 26.23 1.14 -20.07
N SER A 241 26.72 2.01 -19.19
CA SER A 241 25.91 2.54 -18.08
C SER A 241 24.64 3.22 -18.61
N TYR A 242 24.76 4.07 -19.63
CA TYR A 242 23.62 4.75 -20.25
C TYR A 242 22.70 3.79 -20.99
N ARG A 243 23.23 2.78 -21.71
CA ARG A 243 22.46 1.71 -22.34
C ARG A 243 21.55 1.02 -21.32
N HIS A 244 22.13 0.58 -20.21
CA HIS A 244 21.41 -0.18 -19.17
C HIS A 244 20.41 0.68 -18.41
N LYS A 245 20.69 1.97 -18.19
CA LYS A 245 19.69 2.93 -17.67
C LYS A 245 18.49 3.09 -18.59
N ILE A 246 18.71 3.16 -19.91
CA ILE A 246 17.63 3.25 -20.90
C ILE A 246 16.76 1.99 -20.85
N LEU A 247 17.38 0.80 -20.84
CA LEU A 247 16.66 -0.46 -20.79
C LEU A 247 15.90 -0.65 -19.48
N TYR A 248 16.54 -0.36 -18.35
CA TYR A 248 15.90 -0.37 -17.04
C TYR A 248 14.68 0.55 -17.00
N ALA A 249 14.82 1.81 -17.43
CA ALA A 249 13.71 2.76 -17.47
C ALA A 249 12.58 2.27 -18.39
N TYR A 250 12.92 1.67 -19.54
CA TYR A 250 11.92 1.08 -20.42
C TYR A 250 11.20 -0.11 -19.76
N HIS A 251 11.92 -1.01 -19.11
CA HIS A 251 11.33 -2.12 -18.36
C HIS A 251 10.37 -1.60 -17.25
N GLN A 252 10.79 -0.62 -16.45
CA GLN A 252 9.95 -0.02 -15.42
C GLN A 252 8.71 0.65 -16.03
N SER A 253 8.85 1.34 -17.17
CA SER A 253 7.71 1.92 -17.89
C SER A 253 6.69 0.84 -18.30
N ARG A 254 7.16 -0.35 -18.70
CA ARG A 254 6.26 -1.45 -19.05
C ARG A 254 5.50 -1.97 -17.84
N TRP A 255 6.15 -2.01 -16.69
CA TRP A 255 5.48 -2.36 -15.45
C TRP A 255 4.43 -1.30 -15.07
N CYS A 256 4.76 0.00 -15.10
CA CYS A 256 3.82 1.09 -14.82
C CYS A 256 2.59 1.06 -15.74
N ASP A 257 2.77 0.86 -17.04
CA ASP A 257 1.67 0.73 -17.99
C ASP A 257 0.73 -0.44 -17.63
N ARG A 258 1.28 -1.62 -17.31
CA ARG A 258 0.47 -2.77 -16.89
C ARG A 258 -0.34 -2.46 -15.63
N GLN A 259 0.29 -1.82 -14.64
CA GLN A 259 -0.39 -1.43 -13.40
C GLN A 259 -1.49 -0.38 -13.66
N ALA A 260 -1.21 0.63 -14.49
CA ALA A 260 -2.19 1.63 -14.88
C ALA A 260 -3.39 1.00 -15.61
N LYS A 261 -3.16 0.11 -16.57
CA LYS A 261 -4.23 -0.61 -17.29
C LYS A 261 -5.11 -1.46 -16.37
N GLN A 262 -4.52 -2.12 -15.37
CA GLN A 262 -5.27 -2.89 -14.37
C GLN A 262 -6.19 -1.98 -13.54
N ILE A 263 -5.69 -0.81 -13.15
CA ILE A 263 -6.51 0.20 -12.46
C ILE A 263 -7.60 0.73 -13.38
N TYR A 264 -7.28 1.10 -14.61
CA TYR A 264 -8.24 1.58 -15.60
C TYR A 264 -9.38 0.58 -15.81
N SER A 265 -9.07 -0.70 -16.01
CA SER A 265 -10.07 -1.77 -16.11
C SER A 265 -10.92 -1.90 -14.84
N THR A 266 -10.37 -1.61 -13.66
CA THR A 266 -11.13 -1.60 -12.41
C THR A 266 -12.08 -0.41 -12.33
N LEU A 267 -11.66 0.77 -12.78
CA LEU A 267 -12.53 1.96 -12.87
C LEU A 267 -13.70 1.72 -13.84
N GLU A 268 -13.44 1.14 -15.01
CA GLU A 268 -14.47 0.76 -15.98
C GLU A 268 -15.50 -0.23 -15.39
N ARG A 269 -15.04 -1.21 -14.60
CA ARG A 269 -15.95 -2.13 -13.90
C ARG A 269 -16.87 -1.42 -12.91
N TYR A 270 -16.41 -0.38 -12.24
CA TYR A 270 -17.28 0.41 -11.36
C TYR A 270 -18.35 1.16 -12.14
N VAL A 271 -18.03 1.71 -13.31
CA VAL A 271 -19.03 2.34 -14.19
C VAL A 271 -20.07 1.33 -14.67
N ASN A 272 -19.64 0.17 -15.15
CA ASN A 272 -20.57 -0.88 -15.60
C ASN A 272 -21.50 -1.38 -14.50
N ASN A 273 -21.03 -1.38 -13.25
CA ASN A 273 -21.84 -1.78 -12.09
C ASN A 273 -22.64 -0.62 -11.49
N PHE A 274 -22.41 0.63 -11.91
CA PHE A 274 -23.00 1.81 -11.28
C PHE A 274 -24.53 1.78 -11.32
N GLU A 275 -25.11 1.44 -12.48
CA GLU A 275 -26.57 1.33 -12.64
C GLU A 275 -27.17 0.25 -11.72
N ALA A 276 -26.45 -0.86 -11.52
CA ALA A 276 -26.89 -1.91 -10.62
C ALA A 276 -26.89 -1.43 -9.16
N ILE A 277 -25.86 -0.70 -8.73
CA ILE A 277 -25.77 -0.11 -7.38
C ILE A 277 -26.94 0.86 -7.15
N CYS A 278 -27.28 1.71 -8.12
CA CYS A 278 -28.40 2.65 -7.99
C CYS A 278 -29.75 1.96 -7.67
N LYS A 279 -29.89 0.68 -8.03
CA LYS A 279 -31.12 -0.12 -7.84
C LYS A 279 -31.16 -0.88 -6.51
N THR A 280 -30.08 -0.92 -5.72
CA THR A 280 -30.06 -1.69 -4.47
C THR A 280 -30.60 -0.90 -3.27
N PRO A 281 -31.23 -1.55 -2.28
CA PRO A 281 -31.72 -0.88 -1.06
C PRO A 281 -30.60 -0.28 -0.20
N ASP A 282 -29.39 -0.84 -0.27
CA ASP A 282 -28.21 -0.47 0.52
C ASP A 282 -27.23 0.47 -0.22
N ARG A 283 -27.69 1.06 -1.34
CA ARG A 283 -26.86 1.89 -2.25
C ARG A 283 -26.05 2.99 -1.55
N LEU A 284 -26.59 3.64 -0.51
CA LEU A 284 -25.85 4.67 0.25
C LEU A 284 -24.59 4.08 0.92
N GLN A 285 -24.67 2.88 1.49
CA GLN A 285 -23.53 2.21 2.11
C GLN A 285 -22.52 1.77 1.06
N GLN A 286 -22.99 1.27 -0.09
CA GLN A 286 -22.12 0.92 -1.21
C GLN A 286 -21.39 2.14 -1.77
N PHE A 287 -22.06 3.27 -1.97
CA PHE A 287 -21.41 4.51 -2.40
C PHE A 287 -20.39 5.00 -1.38
N LYS A 288 -20.68 4.94 -0.07
CA LYS A 288 -19.70 5.27 0.98
C LYS A 288 -18.46 4.39 0.92
N LYS A 289 -18.63 3.09 0.67
CA LYS A 289 -17.50 2.16 0.48
C LYS A 289 -16.66 2.56 -0.73
N LEU A 290 -17.30 2.84 -1.87
CA LEU A 290 -16.60 3.29 -3.08
C LEU A 290 -15.86 4.62 -2.87
N LEU A 291 -16.44 5.56 -2.12
CA LEU A 291 -15.79 6.84 -1.80
C LEU A 291 -14.55 6.70 -0.91
N ASN A 292 -14.38 5.58 -0.21
CA ASN A 292 -13.15 5.28 0.53
C ASN A 292 -12.08 4.62 -0.37
N GLU A 293 -12.49 3.83 -1.35
CA GLU A 293 -11.59 3.05 -2.22
C GLU A 293 -11.09 3.86 -3.42
N LEU A 294 -11.99 4.53 -4.13
CA LEU A 294 -11.70 5.19 -5.40
C LEU A 294 -10.64 6.29 -5.33
N PRO A 295 -10.58 7.16 -4.29
CA PRO A 295 -9.51 8.16 -4.21
C PRO A 295 -8.11 7.53 -4.14
N GLN A 296 -7.96 6.42 -3.42
CA GLN A 296 -6.68 5.71 -3.34
C GLN A 296 -6.30 5.08 -4.68
N LEU A 297 -7.29 4.56 -5.39
CA LEU A 297 -7.11 4.00 -6.73
C LEU A 297 -6.70 5.10 -7.73
N ALA A 298 -7.35 6.27 -7.69
CA ALA A 298 -7.04 7.43 -8.52
C ALA A 298 -5.64 7.99 -8.23
N LEU A 299 -5.22 8.08 -6.96
CA LEU A 299 -3.87 8.48 -6.59
C LEU A 299 -2.81 7.50 -7.11
N LYS A 300 -3.04 6.20 -6.98
CA LYS A 300 -2.15 5.17 -7.55
C LYS A 300 -2.08 5.27 -9.07
N TYR A 301 -3.22 5.51 -9.72
CA TYR A 301 -3.29 5.70 -11.17
C TYR A 301 -2.46 6.91 -11.63
N ALA A 302 -2.69 8.07 -11.01
CA ALA A 302 -1.96 9.29 -11.29
C ALA A 302 -0.45 9.13 -11.05
N ARG A 303 -0.06 8.36 -10.03
CA ARG A 303 1.33 8.00 -9.78
C ARG A 303 1.93 7.24 -10.95
N TYR A 304 1.29 6.18 -11.46
CA TYR A 304 1.82 5.42 -12.59
C TYR A 304 1.92 6.26 -13.88
N LEU A 305 0.97 7.17 -14.12
CA LEU A 305 1.05 8.11 -15.25
C LEU A 305 2.26 9.05 -15.13
N ARG A 306 2.51 9.57 -13.93
CA ARG A 306 3.70 10.38 -13.65
C ARG A 306 4.98 9.55 -13.81
N ASP A 307 5.04 8.35 -13.25
CA ASP A 307 6.23 7.50 -13.33
C ASP A 307 6.53 7.11 -14.79
N LEU A 308 5.51 6.92 -15.64
CA LEU A 308 5.70 6.76 -17.10
C LEU A 308 6.40 7.96 -17.73
N GLN A 309 6.02 9.18 -17.35
CA GLN A 309 6.68 10.41 -17.81
C GLN A 309 8.12 10.51 -17.30
N ASP A 310 8.36 10.13 -16.05
CA ASP A 310 9.69 10.14 -15.45
C ASP A 310 10.60 9.17 -16.21
N HIS A 311 10.13 7.95 -16.52
CA HIS A 311 10.89 6.99 -17.32
C HIS A 311 11.14 7.45 -18.76
N GLU A 312 10.19 8.13 -19.41
CA GLU A 312 10.39 8.76 -20.73
C GLU A 312 11.53 9.79 -20.68
N THR A 313 11.57 10.58 -19.60
CA THR A 313 12.60 11.59 -19.34
C THR A 313 13.96 10.93 -19.10
N THR A 314 14.01 9.87 -18.28
CA THR A 314 15.23 9.08 -18.06
C THR A 314 15.78 8.52 -19.36
N ILE A 315 14.93 7.95 -20.23
CA ILE A 315 15.36 7.45 -21.55
C ILE A 315 15.91 8.59 -22.40
N THR A 316 15.24 9.75 -22.43
CA THR A 316 15.69 10.90 -23.24
C THR A 316 17.08 11.38 -22.81
N ILE A 317 17.28 11.65 -21.51
CA ILE A 317 18.56 12.15 -20.98
C ILE A 317 19.69 11.13 -21.21
N ASN A 318 19.44 9.84 -20.94
CA ASN A 318 20.48 8.83 -21.13
C ASN A 318 20.76 8.56 -22.61
N THR A 319 19.79 8.79 -23.50
CA THR A 319 20.02 8.74 -24.96
C THR A 319 20.97 9.86 -25.40
N GLU A 320 20.76 11.08 -24.91
CA GLU A 320 21.65 12.22 -25.18
C GLU A 320 23.06 11.97 -24.64
N ASN A 321 23.17 11.44 -23.41
CA ASN A 321 24.46 11.07 -22.83
C ASN A 321 25.16 9.96 -23.62
N TYR A 322 24.41 8.94 -24.07
CA TYR A 322 24.94 7.87 -24.92
C TYR A 322 25.47 8.43 -26.24
N ILE A 323 24.72 9.30 -26.91
CA ILE A 323 25.16 9.97 -28.15
C ILE A 323 26.47 10.71 -27.91
N SER A 324 26.59 11.48 -26.83
CA SER A 324 27.82 12.21 -26.51
C SER A 324 29.02 11.28 -26.30
N GLN A 325 28.85 10.12 -25.67
CA GLN A 325 29.94 9.14 -25.54
C GLN A 325 30.28 8.48 -26.88
N LEU A 326 29.27 8.22 -27.71
CA LEU A 326 29.46 7.64 -29.03
C LEU A 326 30.23 8.59 -29.96
N GLU A 327 29.98 9.90 -29.90
CA GLU A 327 30.73 10.92 -30.63
C GLU A 327 32.21 10.95 -30.21
N LYS A 328 32.49 10.86 -28.90
CA LYS A 328 33.87 10.75 -28.39
C LYS A 328 34.53 9.47 -28.88
N LEU A 329 33.81 8.36 -28.83
CA LEU A 329 34.28 7.08 -29.34
C LEU A 329 34.50 7.11 -30.86
N GLY A 330 33.80 7.96 -31.61
CA GLY A 330 34.00 8.15 -33.05
C GLY A 330 35.19 9.05 -33.42
N THR A 331 35.82 9.71 -32.44
CA THR A 331 36.94 10.64 -32.70
C THR A 331 38.21 9.93 -33.17
N PRO A 332 38.64 8.80 -32.59
CA PRO A 332 39.75 8.02 -33.12
C PRO A 332 39.42 7.41 -34.51
N PRO A 333 40.35 7.42 -35.47
CA PRO A 333 40.14 6.80 -36.78
C PRO A 333 40.06 5.27 -36.68
N GLY A 334 39.33 4.65 -37.61
CA GLY A 334 39.19 3.19 -37.69
C GLY A 334 38.03 2.61 -36.88
N ASN A 335 37.17 3.47 -36.32
CA ASN A 335 35.98 3.05 -35.60
C ASN A 335 34.77 2.99 -36.53
N ASP A 336 34.19 1.80 -36.66
CA ASP A 336 32.86 1.59 -37.23
C ASP A 336 31.91 1.27 -36.09
N LEU A 337 31.11 2.28 -35.73
CA LEU A 337 30.24 2.26 -34.57
C LEU A 337 28.79 1.91 -34.92
N ALA A 338 28.53 1.40 -36.13
CA ALA A 338 27.18 1.04 -36.57
C ALA A 338 26.46 0.12 -35.58
N PHE A 339 27.17 -0.84 -34.98
CA PHE A 339 26.63 -1.75 -33.96
C PHE A 339 26.05 -1.00 -32.75
N LEU A 340 26.79 -0.02 -32.21
CA LEU A 340 26.33 0.81 -31.10
C LEU A 340 25.22 1.80 -31.49
N GLN A 341 25.12 2.18 -32.77
CA GLN A 341 24.06 3.07 -33.28
C GLN A 341 22.71 2.36 -33.39
N GLN A 342 22.67 1.06 -33.69
CA GLN A 342 21.41 0.31 -33.80
C GLN A 342 20.59 0.34 -32.50
N PHE A 343 21.28 0.39 -31.35
CA PHE A 343 20.60 0.57 -30.06
C PHE A 343 19.92 1.93 -29.92
N LEU A 344 20.53 3.01 -30.41
CA LEU A 344 19.94 4.35 -30.39
C LEU A 344 18.64 4.39 -31.20
N ASP A 345 18.59 3.68 -32.32
CA ASP A 345 17.37 3.58 -33.12
C ASP A 345 16.25 2.89 -32.32
N ARG A 346 16.56 1.84 -31.56
CA ARG A 346 15.58 1.21 -30.66
C ARG A 346 15.14 2.16 -29.55
N ALA A 347 16.07 2.84 -28.89
CA ALA A 347 15.77 3.79 -27.82
C ALA A 347 14.83 4.92 -28.28
N ASN A 348 15.16 5.56 -29.41
CA ASN A 348 14.41 6.69 -29.94
C ASN A 348 13.10 6.28 -30.63
N ASN A 349 13.15 5.27 -31.49
CA ASN A 349 12.02 4.96 -32.38
C ASN A 349 11.05 3.94 -31.78
N LYS A 350 11.50 3.10 -30.84
CA LYS A 350 10.65 2.08 -30.19
C LYS A 350 10.31 2.45 -28.76
N PHE A 351 11.30 2.61 -27.89
CA PHE A 351 11.04 2.73 -26.45
C PHE A 351 10.32 4.03 -26.10
N LYS A 352 10.86 5.17 -26.53
CA LYS A 352 10.25 6.48 -26.28
C LYS A 352 8.84 6.59 -26.87
N ARG A 353 8.67 6.22 -28.15
CA ARG A 353 7.35 6.25 -28.82
C ARG A 353 6.31 5.37 -28.13
N GLN A 354 6.73 4.20 -27.66
CA GLN A 354 5.82 3.30 -26.97
C GLN A 354 5.32 3.90 -25.65
N ILE A 355 6.20 4.52 -24.85
CA ILE A 355 5.79 5.19 -23.60
C ILE A 355 4.83 6.34 -23.90
N GLN A 356 5.11 7.14 -24.92
CA GLN A 356 4.23 8.24 -25.35
C GLN A 356 2.85 7.75 -25.78
N ALA A 357 2.80 6.65 -26.52
CA ALA A 357 1.54 6.02 -26.92
C ALA A 357 0.76 5.50 -25.71
N ASP A 358 1.41 4.77 -24.81
CA ASP A 358 0.77 4.25 -23.59
C ASP A 358 0.18 5.38 -22.74
N ARG A 359 0.96 6.45 -22.52
CA ARG A 359 0.49 7.65 -21.81
C ARG A 359 -0.72 8.27 -22.51
N SER A 360 -0.69 8.41 -23.84
CA SER A 360 -1.80 8.98 -24.60
C SER A 360 -3.10 8.17 -24.45
N TYR A 361 -3.01 6.85 -24.36
CA TYR A 361 -4.19 6.00 -24.10
C TYR A 361 -4.68 6.08 -22.66
N LEU A 362 -3.78 6.27 -21.69
CA LEU A 362 -4.10 6.23 -20.26
C LEU A 362 -4.48 7.59 -19.69
N GLU A 363 -4.00 8.71 -20.25
CA GLU A 363 -4.26 10.06 -19.74
C GLU A 363 -5.77 10.38 -19.60
N PRO A 364 -6.66 10.02 -20.55
CA PRO A 364 -8.10 10.24 -20.40
C PRO A 364 -8.70 9.55 -19.17
N GLY A 365 -8.09 8.45 -18.71
CA GLY A 365 -8.50 7.73 -17.51
C GLY A 365 -8.40 8.57 -16.23
N ARG A 366 -7.56 9.62 -16.21
CA ARG A 366 -7.42 10.51 -15.07
C ARG A 366 -8.67 11.36 -14.89
N GLU A 367 -9.08 12.08 -15.93
CA GLU A 367 -10.29 12.88 -15.90
C GLU A 367 -11.52 12.02 -15.64
N PHE A 368 -11.59 10.84 -16.27
CA PHE A 368 -12.63 9.87 -16.02
C PHE A 368 -12.72 9.45 -14.55
N SER A 369 -11.58 9.19 -13.90
CA SER A 369 -11.55 8.82 -12.48
C SER A 369 -12.10 9.94 -11.57
N ASP A 370 -11.80 11.20 -11.87
CA ASP A 370 -12.31 12.36 -11.14
C ASP A 370 -13.82 12.52 -11.35
N GLN A 371 -14.30 12.36 -12.58
CA GLN A 371 -15.72 12.40 -12.92
C GLN A 371 -16.50 11.30 -12.19
N LEU A 372 -15.97 10.07 -12.14
CA LEU A 372 -16.58 8.94 -11.44
C LEU A 372 -16.70 9.21 -9.93
N ILE A 373 -15.62 9.68 -9.30
CA ILE A 373 -15.60 10.02 -7.87
C ILE A 373 -16.63 11.12 -7.57
N ASN A 374 -16.67 12.17 -8.39
CA ASN A 374 -17.60 13.27 -8.21
C ASN A 374 -19.06 12.84 -8.41
N THR A 375 -19.32 11.96 -9.37
CA THR A 375 -20.65 11.38 -9.62
C THR A 375 -21.12 10.59 -8.41
N ILE A 376 -20.29 9.65 -7.92
CA ILE A 376 -20.63 8.85 -6.73
C ILE A 376 -20.83 9.75 -5.51
N ARG A 377 -20.01 10.79 -5.34
CA ARG A 377 -20.17 11.77 -4.25
C ARG A 377 -21.51 12.50 -4.34
N GLY A 378 -21.91 12.91 -5.54
CA GLY A 378 -23.20 13.55 -5.80
C GLY A 378 -24.38 12.64 -5.44
N PHE A 379 -24.36 11.38 -5.88
CA PHE A 379 -25.39 10.40 -5.53
C PHE A 379 -25.42 10.09 -4.04
N ALA A 380 -24.28 9.88 -3.40
CA ALA A 380 -24.21 9.65 -1.95
C ALA A 380 -24.81 10.82 -1.15
N ALA A 381 -24.59 12.07 -1.58
CA ALA A 381 -25.15 13.24 -0.94
C ALA A 381 -26.68 13.31 -1.08
N ILE A 382 -27.22 13.01 -2.27
CA ILE A 382 -28.67 12.96 -2.50
C ILE A 382 -29.30 11.89 -1.61
N GLU A 383 -28.74 10.68 -1.61
CA GLU A 383 -29.24 9.55 -0.81
C GLU A 383 -29.19 9.83 0.70
N GLN A 384 -28.13 10.50 1.17
CA GLN A 384 -28.04 10.92 2.57
C GLN A 384 -29.14 11.91 2.92
N ILE A 385 -29.40 12.92 2.07
CA ILE A 385 -30.48 13.90 2.27
C ILE A 385 -31.86 13.20 2.31
N GLU A 386 -32.11 12.25 1.42
CA GLU A 386 -33.37 11.50 1.37
C GLU A 386 -33.56 10.63 2.61
N SER A 387 -32.52 9.89 3.02
CA SER A 387 -32.52 9.09 4.24
C SER A 387 -32.79 9.94 5.48
N ASP A 388 -32.12 11.09 5.60
CA ASP A 388 -32.29 12.00 6.74
C ASP A 388 -33.72 12.57 6.78
N ARG A 389 -34.29 12.92 5.62
CA ARG A 389 -35.69 13.38 5.50
C ARG A 389 -36.69 12.29 5.89
N GLN A 390 -36.46 11.03 5.48
CA GLN A 390 -37.33 9.91 5.85
C GLN A 390 -37.30 9.67 7.35
N PHE A 391 -36.10 9.64 7.95
CA PHE A 391 -35.92 9.50 9.38
C PHE A 391 -36.59 10.64 10.16
N GLN A 392 -36.44 11.89 9.71
CA GLN A 392 -37.12 13.04 10.31
C GLN A 392 -38.65 12.94 10.24
N LYS A 393 -39.20 12.51 9.10
CA LYS A 393 -40.66 12.27 8.96
C LYS A 393 -41.14 11.16 9.89
N GLU A 394 -40.37 10.08 10.03
CA GLU A 394 -40.72 8.99 10.94
C GLU A 394 -40.70 9.45 12.40
N LEU A 395 -39.71 10.23 12.80
CA LEU A 395 -39.66 10.87 14.12
C LEU A 395 -40.85 11.79 14.36
N GLN A 396 -41.20 12.64 13.40
CA GLN A 396 -42.37 13.53 13.49
C GLN A 396 -43.68 12.75 13.59
N ASN A 397 -43.83 11.66 12.82
CA ASN A 397 -45.01 10.80 12.88
C ASN A 397 -45.13 10.09 14.23
N ARG A 398 -44.01 9.58 14.76
CA ARG A 398 -43.97 8.96 16.10
C ARG A 398 -44.32 9.97 17.18
N GLU A 399 -43.77 11.18 17.11
CA GLU A 399 -44.11 12.26 18.04
C GLU A 399 -45.61 12.60 17.95
N ALA A 400 -46.16 12.77 16.74
CA ALA A 400 -47.58 13.04 16.56
C ALA A 400 -48.49 11.90 17.08
N GLN A 401 -48.07 10.63 16.92
CA GLN A 401 -48.78 9.48 17.50
C GLN A 401 -48.74 9.50 19.02
N PHE A 402 -47.56 9.77 19.60
CA PHE A 402 -47.38 9.89 21.04
C PHE A 402 -48.27 11.01 21.62
N GLN A 403 -48.27 12.19 20.99
CA GLN A 403 -49.13 13.32 21.37
C GLN A 403 -50.62 12.97 21.28
N LYS A 404 -51.05 12.26 20.22
CA LYS A 404 -52.44 11.79 20.10
C LYS A 404 -52.81 10.80 21.20
N ALA A 405 -51.94 9.84 21.51
CA ALA A 405 -52.17 8.88 22.59
C ALA A 405 -52.28 9.58 23.95
N LEU A 406 -51.41 10.56 24.21
CA LEU A 406 -51.43 11.37 25.43
C LEU A 406 -52.75 12.17 25.56
N ALA A 407 -53.19 12.80 24.47
CA ALA A 407 -54.46 13.52 24.44
C ALA A 407 -55.68 12.60 24.62
N GLN A 408 -55.65 11.37 24.07
CA GLN A 408 -56.70 10.38 24.28
C GLN A 408 -56.75 9.92 25.73
N GLN A 409 -55.60 9.64 26.34
CA GLN A 409 -55.51 9.26 27.74
C GLN A 409 -56.03 10.39 28.64
N GLN A 410 -55.68 11.65 28.33
CA GLN A 410 -56.19 12.81 29.06
C GLN A 410 -57.72 12.92 28.95
N ARG A 411 -58.30 12.76 27.76
CA ARG A 411 -59.78 12.76 27.61
C ARG A 411 -60.45 11.61 28.35
N GLN A 412 -59.87 10.42 28.34
CA GLN A 412 -60.40 9.29 29.10
C GLN A 412 -60.38 9.57 30.60
N TRP A 413 -59.30 10.18 31.09
CA TRP A 413 -59.20 10.61 32.48
C TRP A 413 -60.24 11.67 32.83
N GLU A 414 -60.40 12.69 31.99
CA GLU A 414 -61.44 13.73 32.15
C GLU A 414 -62.86 13.14 32.13
N GLN A 415 -63.16 12.19 31.24
CA GLN A 415 -64.44 11.49 31.21
C GLN A 415 -64.66 10.62 32.45
N SER A 416 -63.63 9.93 32.93
CA SER A 416 -63.70 9.16 34.19
C SER A 416 -64.02 10.06 35.37
N LEU A 417 -63.36 11.21 35.46
CA LEU A 417 -63.64 12.25 36.46
C LEU A 417 -65.07 12.79 36.36
N ALA A 418 -65.56 13.07 35.15
CA ALA A 418 -66.92 13.55 34.94
C ALA A 418 -67.96 12.50 35.35
N ASN A 419 -67.73 11.22 35.01
CA ASN A 419 -68.60 10.12 35.39
C ASN A 419 -68.61 9.89 36.91
N GLU A 420 -67.44 9.94 37.57
CA GLU A 420 -67.36 9.88 39.04
C GLU A 420 -68.11 11.05 39.68
N HIS A 421 -67.94 12.27 39.16
CA HIS A 421 -68.66 13.44 39.65
C HIS A 421 -70.18 13.30 39.48
N GLN A 422 -70.65 12.82 38.32
CA GLN A 422 -72.07 12.59 38.08
C GLN A 422 -72.65 11.49 38.98
N HIS A 423 -71.91 10.40 39.19
CA HIS A 423 -72.30 9.33 40.11
C HIS A 423 -72.44 9.87 41.54
N PHE A 424 -71.48 10.68 41.98
CA PHE A 424 -71.53 11.36 43.26
C PHE A 424 -72.76 12.27 43.40
N GLN A 425 -73.04 13.13 42.41
CA GLN A 425 -74.22 14.00 42.42
C GLN A 425 -75.53 13.20 42.44
N THR A 426 -75.61 12.12 41.68
CA THR A 426 -76.81 11.26 41.65
C THR A 426 -77.03 10.56 42.99
N SER A 427 -75.94 10.10 43.63
CA SER A 427 -76.02 9.49 44.97
C SER A 427 -76.46 10.49 46.04
N LEU A 428 -76.02 11.75 45.96
CA LEU A 428 -76.48 12.83 46.83
C LEU A 428 -77.97 13.12 46.63
N ALA A 429 -78.43 13.21 45.37
CA ALA A 429 -79.84 13.44 45.06
C ALA A 429 -80.75 12.29 45.54
N GLN A 430 -80.31 11.04 45.38
CA GLN A 430 -81.02 9.87 45.93
C GLN A 430 -81.08 9.93 47.46
N GLN A 431 -79.98 10.30 48.12
CA GLN A 431 -79.95 10.43 49.58
C GLN A 431 -80.86 11.57 50.08
N GLU A 432 -80.94 12.69 49.36
CA GLU A 432 -81.90 13.76 49.65
C GLU A 432 -83.34 13.32 49.45
N GLN A 433 -83.62 12.58 48.37
CA GLN A 433 -84.96 12.06 48.10
C GLN A 433 -85.38 11.03 49.14
N GLU A 434 -84.51 10.10 49.53
CA GLU A 434 -84.76 9.21 50.66
C GLU A 434 -85.00 9.97 51.97
N ARG A 435 -84.28 11.08 52.20
CA ARG A 435 -84.50 11.92 53.38
C ARG A 435 -85.85 12.62 53.33
N GLN A 436 -86.28 13.10 52.16
CA GLN A 436 -87.60 13.70 51.97
C GLN A 436 -88.73 12.68 52.09
N ASP A 437 -88.55 11.48 51.55
CA ASP A 437 -89.53 10.39 51.67
C ASP A 437 -89.63 9.92 53.13
N LYS A 438 -88.51 9.81 53.85
CA LYS A 438 -88.50 9.56 55.30
C LYS A 438 -89.23 10.67 56.07
N LEU A 439 -89.02 11.94 55.72
CA LEU A 439 -89.73 13.07 56.33
C LEU A 439 -91.23 13.03 56.02
N ARG A 440 -91.64 12.70 54.79
CA ARG A 440 -93.05 12.49 54.42
C ARG A 440 -93.67 11.33 55.19
N GLN A 441 -92.97 10.22 55.33
CA GLN A 441 -93.42 9.08 56.14
C GLN A 441 -93.54 9.45 57.62
N GLN A 442 -92.62 10.30 58.12
CA GLN A 442 -92.65 10.80 59.49
C GLN A 442 -93.79 11.80 59.72
N ASP A 443 -94.14 12.62 58.72
CA ASP A 443 -95.30 13.51 58.74
C ASP A 443 -96.62 12.73 58.62
N GLU A 444 -96.68 11.68 57.80
CA GLU A 444 -97.83 10.76 57.71
C GLU A 444 -98.02 9.96 59.01
N ASP A 445 -96.94 9.49 59.64
CA ASP A 445 -96.96 8.85 60.96
C ASP A 445 -97.32 9.85 62.07
N SER A 446 -96.96 11.13 61.93
CA SER A 446 -97.33 12.20 62.86
C SER A 446 -98.80 12.64 62.69
N GLN A 447 -99.34 12.62 61.47
CA GLN A 447 -100.77 12.82 61.18
C GLN A 447 -101.61 11.63 61.66
N LYS A 448 -101.13 10.39 61.53
CA LYS A 448 -101.79 9.19 62.09
C LYS A 448 -101.70 9.10 63.62
N ARG A 449 -100.77 9.82 64.28
CA ARG A 449 -100.62 9.87 65.75
C ARG A 449 -101.46 10.96 66.45
N GLY A 450 -102.24 11.75 65.71
CA GLY A 450 -103.21 12.72 66.28
C GLY A 450 -104.60 12.16 66.58
N SER A 451 -104.89 10.92 66.18
CA SER A 451 -106.18 10.23 66.40
C SER A 451 -105.89 8.81 66.86
N ASN A 452 -105.43 8.67 68.09
CA ASN A 452 -105.65 7.54 69.01
C ASN A 452 -104.57 7.57 70.09
N LEU A 453 -104.77 8.42 71.10
CA LEU A 453 -104.14 8.25 72.39
C LEU A 453 -105.21 7.77 73.36
N GLN A 454 -105.13 6.50 73.77
CA GLN A 454 -105.55 5.91 75.06
C GLN A 454 -106.03 4.46 74.91
N LEU A 455 -105.12 3.48 74.95
CA LEU A 455 -105.27 2.32 75.84
C LEU A 455 -103.95 1.54 75.99
N ALA A 456 -103.67 1.13 77.23
CA ALA A 456 -102.64 0.18 77.69
C ALA A 456 -101.22 0.73 77.93
N VAL A 457 -101.07 1.38 79.09
CA VAL A 457 -99.83 1.38 79.87
C VAL A 457 -99.78 0.13 80.76
N ALA A 458 -98.56 -0.41 80.87
CA ALA A 458 -98.03 -1.36 81.85
C ALA A 458 -98.16 -2.87 81.52
N PHE A 459 -97.04 -3.55 81.27
CA PHE A 459 -96.31 -4.28 82.32
C PHE A 459 -94.95 -4.84 81.79
N PHE A 460 -93.84 -4.34 82.36
CA PHE A 460 -92.51 -4.97 82.61
C PHE A 460 -91.66 -5.49 81.43
N GLY A 461 -90.32 -5.43 81.40
CA GLY A 461 -89.30 -5.00 82.36
C GLY A 461 -87.90 -5.43 81.88
N VAL A 462 -86.89 -4.58 82.15
CA VAL A 462 -85.45 -4.84 82.45
C VAL A 462 -84.65 -5.89 81.64
N GLY A 463 -83.50 -5.49 81.05
CA GLY A 463 -82.34 -6.40 80.86
C GLY A 463 -81.32 -6.09 79.74
N PHE A 464 -80.18 -5.48 80.12
CA PHE A 464 -78.78 -5.68 79.69
C PHE A 464 -78.33 -6.07 78.24
N ALA A 465 -77.49 -5.19 77.66
CA ALA A 465 -76.07 -5.36 77.24
C ALA A 465 -75.58 -6.40 76.18
N VAL A 466 -74.73 -5.92 75.23
CA VAL A 466 -73.31 -6.28 74.94
C VAL A 466 -72.92 -6.30 73.44
N SER A 467 -71.88 -5.50 73.12
CA SER A 467 -70.82 -5.62 72.07
C SER A 467 -71.16 -5.47 70.57
N GLY A 468 -70.30 -4.91 69.70
CA GLY A 468 -68.92 -4.40 69.79
C GLY A 468 -68.55 -3.68 68.46
N ILE A 469 -67.91 -2.50 68.49
CA ILE A 469 -66.44 -2.28 68.34
C ILE A 469 -65.93 -2.81 66.98
N SER A 470 -65.69 -1.95 65.99
CA SER A 470 -64.41 -1.22 65.68
C SER A 470 -63.66 -1.94 64.55
N SER A 471 -62.78 -1.39 63.71
CA SER A 471 -62.08 -0.11 63.52
C SER A 471 -61.84 0.00 61.98
N GLN A 472 -61.77 1.16 61.33
CA GLN A 472 -60.58 2.03 61.19
C GLN A 472 -59.24 1.26 61.06
N VAL A 473 -58.23 1.67 60.29
CA VAL A 473 -58.02 2.50 59.09
C VAL A 473 -56.50 2.37 58.85
N ASN A 474 -56.14 2.30 57.57
CA ASN A 474 -54.88 2.69 56.94
C ASN A 474 -53.55 1.90 56.99
N SER A 475 -53.01 1.86 55.75
CA SER A 475 -51.65 2.10 55.24
C SER A 475 -50.45 1.28 55.72
N LYS A 476 -49.92 0.49 54.76
CA LYS A 476 -48.53 0.38 54.20
C LYS A 476 -47.33 0.88 55.06
N PRO A 477 -46.06 0.45 54.83
CA PRO A 477 -45.51 -0.37 53.72
C PRO A 477 -44.43 -1.43 54.13
N LEU A 478 -43.87 -2.14 53.11
CA LEU A 478 -42.53 -2.79 52.93
C LEU A 478 -41.70 -3.15 54.20
N GLU A 479 -41.08 -4.33 54.32
CA GLU A 479 -39.99 -4.87 53.49
C GLU A 479 -39.50 -6.22 54.09
N THR A 480 -38.60 -6.94 53.39
CA THR A 480 -37.54 -7.88 53.93
C THR A 480 -37.60 -9.38 53.51
N ILE A 481 -36.85 -9.70 52.44
CA ILE A 481 -35.62 -10.54 52.36
C ILE A 481 -35.61 -12.01 52.89
N LEU A 482 -35.35 -12.91 51.92
CA LEU A 482 -34.43 -14.07 51.83
C LEU A 482 -34.15 -15.07 52.99
N GLY A 483 -34.14 -16.34 52.58
CA GLY A 483 -33.31 -17.47 53.04
C GLY A 483 -33.90 -18.77 52.47
N LYS A 484 -33.20 -19.78 51.94
CA LYS A 484 -31.79 -20.21 51.90
C LYS A 484 -31.70 -21.39 50.90
N SER A 485 -30.58 -21.49 50.16
CA SER A 485 -29.65 -22.65 50.09
C SER A 485 -30.22 -24.04 49.66
N GLN A 486 -29.61 -24.86 48.80
CA GLN A 486 -28.18 -25.11 48.52
C GLN A 486 -28.02 -25.96 47.25
N SER A 487 -26.81 -25.91 46.71
CA SER A 487 -26.24 -26.53 45.51
C SER A 487 -26.09 -28.06 45.52
N ASP A 488 -25.95 -28.66 44.33
CA ASP A 488 -24.77 -29.47 43.98
C ASP A 488 -24.53 -29.55 42.47
N GLN A 489 -23.25 -29.64 42.10
CA GLN A 489 -22.62 -29.44 40.79
C GLN A 489 -22.37 -30.76 40.04
N LEU A 490 -22.24 -30.72 38.70
CA LEU A 490 -21.00 -31.06 37.94
C LEU A 490 -21.28 -31.18 36.42
N GLU A 491 -20.59 -30.34 35.64
CA GLU A 491 -20.46 -30.34 34.16
C GLU A 491 -19.28 -31.26 33.68
N PRO A 492 -18.67 -31.15 32.46
CA PRO A 492 -19.00 -30.51 31.15
C PRO A 492 -18.75 -31.47 29.94
N ASN A 493 -19.09 -31.21 28.67
CA ASN A 493 -18.61 -30.22 27.69
C ASN A 493 -19.39 -30.51 26.37
N SER A 494 -20.10 -29.58 25.73
CA SER A 494 -19.71 -28.38 24.96
C SER A 494 -19.57 -28.64 23.44
N THR A 495 -20.49 -28.05 22.68
CA THR A 495 -20.27 -27.06 21.61
C THR A 495 -21.52 -26.99 20.73
N TRP A 496 -22.22 -25.85 20.74
CA TRP A 496 -22.76 -25.12 19.57
C TRP A 496 -23.60 -23.91 20.06
N LEU A 497 -23.26 -22.74 19.51
CA LEU A 497 -23.92 -21.42 19.51
C LEU A 497 -23.79 -20.49 20.73
N SER A 498 -22.73 -19.67 20.66
CA SER A 498 -22.48 -18.48 21.44
C SER A 498 -23.16 -17.22 20.87
N SER A 499 -23.76 -16.45 21.78
CA SER A 499 -23.65 -14.99 21.94
C SER A 499 -23.97 -14.06 20.76
N THR A 500 -25.15 -13.42 20.83
CA THR A 500 -25.32 -11.96 20.67
C THR A 500 -26.75 -11.61 21.03
N ILE A 501 -26.98 -10.93 22.16
CA ILE A 501 -28.14 -10.06 22.48
C ILE A 501 -28.02 -9.49 23.92
N ALA A 502 -27.14 -10.01 24.79
CA ALA A 502 -27.08 -9.61 26.20
C ALA A 502 -26.22 -8.38 26.57
N LEU A 503 -25.79 -7.51 25.64
CA LEU A 503 -24.86 -6.42 25.96
C LEU A 503 -25.27 -4.98 25.58
N ASN A 504 -26.52 -4.71 25.20
CA ASN A 504 -26.93 -3.33 24.84
C ASN A 504 -27.65 -2.54 25.94
N ILE A 505 -28.04 -3.14 27.06
CA ILE A 505 -28.85 -2.43 28.07
C ILE A 505 -27.95 -1.64 29.03
N VAL A 506 -26.79 -2.20 29.42
CA VAL A 506 -25.87 -1.55 30.38
C VAL A 506 -25.23 -0.29 29.78
N ASP A 507 -24.85 -0.32 28.51
CA ASP A 507 -24.23 0.84 27.84
C ASP A 507 -25.20 2.02 27.66
N ILE A 508 -26.48 1.72 27.40
CA ILE A 508 -27.54 2.75 27.31
C ILE A 508 -27.75 3.43 28.67
N PHE A 509 -27.76 2.67 29.77
CA PHE A 509 -27.89 3.25 31.11
C PHE A 509 -26.69 4.12 31.49
N ILE A 510 -25.48 3.72 31.11
CA ILE A 510 -24.26 4.50 31.37
C ILE A 510 -24.31 5.83 30.60
N HIS A 511 -24.73 5.84 29.33
CA HIS A 511 -24.80 7.07 28.54
C HIS A 511 -25.90 8.04 29.03
N ILE A 512 -27.03 7.53 29.51
CA ILE A 512 -28.09 8.36 30.11
C ILE A 512 -27.60 9.03 31.40
N LEU A 513 -26.88 8.29 32.26
CA LEU A 513 -26.33 8.84 33.51
C LEU A 513 -25.26 9.91 33.25
N ILE A 514 -24.40 9.69 32.25
CA ILE A 514 -23.40 10.68 31.82
C ILE A 514 -24.08 11.96 31.30
N GLY A 515 -25.15 11.82 30.50
CA GLY A 515 -25.92 12.97 30.00
C GLY A 515 -26.56 13.82 31.11
N ILE A 516 -27.13 13.17 32.13
CA ILE A 516 -27.73 13.86 33.30
C ILE A 516 -26.65 14.58 34.12
N PHE A 517 -25.47 13.98 34.28
CA PHE A 517 -24.35 14.58 34.99
C PHE A 517 -23.82 15.84 34.30
N PHE A 518 -23.60 15.80 32.97
CA PHE A 518 -23.15 16.99 32.24
C PHE A 518 -24.23 18.07 32.13
N GLY A 519 -25.51 17.69 32.00
CA GLY A 519 -26.63 18.63 31.98
C GLY A 519 -26.79 19.40 33.29
N SER A 520 -26.60 18.73 34.43
CA SER A 520 -26.67 19.37 35.75
C SER A 520 -25.50 20.33 36.02
N ILE A 521 -24.29 20.00 35.55
CA ILE A 521 -23.13 20.93 35.61
C ILE A 521 -23.39 22.18 34.76
N ALA A 522 -23.90 22.01 33.53
CA ALA A 522 -24.22 23.15 32.65
C ALA A 522 -25.30 24.06 33.27
N PHE A 523 -26.34 23.48 33.90
CA PHE A 523 -27.37 24.24 34.59
C PHE A 523 -26.82 25.04 35.78
N ILE A 524 -25.91 24.45 36.57
CA ILE A 524 -25.24 25.13 37.69
C ILE A 524 -24.38 26.29 37.18
N LEU A 525 -23.62 26.10 36.10
CA LEU A 525 -22.81 27.17 35.50
C LEU A 525 -23.65 28.34 34.97
N VAL A 526 -24.79 28.04 34.34
CA VAL A 526 -25.75 29.09 33.89
C VAL A 526 -26.34 29.84 35.07
N LYS A 527 -26.69 29.15 36.16
CA LYS A 527 -27.18 29.78 37.40
C LYS A 527 -26.11 30.67 38.05
N ILE A 528 -24.86 30.23 38.11
CA ILE A 528 -23.73 31.02 38.63
C ILE A 528 -23.52 32.27 37.76
N TYR A 529 -23.54 32.11 36.43
CA TYR A 529 -23.42 33.22 35.49
C TYR A 529 -24.53 34.28 35.65
N GLN A 530 -25.78 33.84 35.81
CA GLN A 530 -26.92 34.73 36.06
C GLN A 530 -26.81 35.46 37.42
N VAL A 531 -26.29 34.80 38.46
CA VAL A 531 -26.06 35.44 39.77
C VAL A 531 -24.94 36.47 39.69
N CYS A 532 -23.87 36.20 38.94
CA CYS A 532 -22.77 37.16 38.72
C CYS A 532 -23.22 38.40 37.92
N GLN A 533 -24.12 38.26 36.93
CA GLN A 533 -24.69 39.40 36.21
C GLN A 533 -25.62 40.27 37.08
N ASN A 534 -26.41 39.65 37.97
CA ASN A 534 -27.30 40.39 38.86
C ASN A 534 -26.55 41.16 39.98
N HIS A 535 -25.31 40.78 40.29
CA HIS A 535 -24.46 41.51 41.25
C HIS A 535 -23.72 42.70 40.64
N THR A 536 -23.54 42.74 39.31
CA THR A 536 -22.90 43.86 38.60
C THR A 536 -23.89 44.99 38.25
N SER A 537 -25.20 44.78 38.39
CA SER A 537 -26.24 45.79 38.14
C SER A 537 -26.76 46.49 39.42
N ARG A 538 -26.08 46.32 40.56
CA ARG A 538 -26.46 46.93 41.86
C ARG A 538 -25.35 47.72 42.54
N HIS A 539 -24.37 48.19 41.77
CA HIS A 539 -23.42 49.23 42.20
C HIS A 539 -23.54 50.47 41.33
#